data_AF-A0A7S1H1G9-F1
#
_entry.id   AF-A0A7S1H1G9-F1
#
_cell.length_a   1.000
_cell.length_b   1.000
_cell.length_c   1.000
_cell.angle_alpha   90.00
_cell.angle_beta   90.00
_cell.angle_gamma   90.00
#
_symmetry.space_group_name_H-M   'P 1'
#
loop_
_entity.id
_entity.type
_entity.pdbx_description
1 polymer ?
#
loop_
_entity_poly.entity_id
_entity_poly.type
_entity_poly.pdbx_seq_one_letter_code
_entity_poly.pdbx_strand_id
1 'polypeptide(L)'
;RGGSAEGHVQGRTGEGDRQAGRQAQPRCHCSKQGVNLADRIDAALPQTQCTRCGYPDCRRYAEAIAAGDAEINQCPPGGVEGVARLAALTGRQALPLNPAN
;
A
#
# COMPACT_ATOMS: atom_id res chain seq x y z
N ARG A 1 29.66 -47.02 35.30
CA ARG A 1 30.34 -45.74 35.55
C ARG A 1 31.49 -45.67 34.54
N GLY A 2 31.29 -44.99 33.42
CA GLY A 2 32.24 -44.93 32.29
C GLY A 2 31.53 -44.35 31.07
N GLY A 3 31.92 -43.16 30.67
CA GLY A 3 31.17 -42.30 29.74
C GLY A 3 31.39 -42.66 28.27
N SER A 4 30.31 -42.54 27.49
CA SER A 4 30.36 -42.51 26.03
C SER A 4 30.20 -41.05 25.60
N ALA A 5 31.32 -40.38 25.35
CA ALA A 5 31.37 -39.14 24.60
C ALA A 5 31.95 -39.48 23.22
N GLU A 6 31.08 -39.82 22.28
CA GLU A 6 31.48 -40.06 20.89
C GLU A 6 31.05 -38.86 20.05
N GLY A 7 32.01 -37.96 19.83
CA GLY A 7 31.89 -36.86 18.90
C GLY A 7 31.84 -37.40 17.48
N HIS A 8 30.77 -37.08 16.76
CA HIS A 8 30.68 -37.32 15.33
C HIS A 8 30.80 -35.99 14.60
N VAL A 9 31.98 -35.78 14.00
CA VAL A 9 32.26 -34.73 13.02
C VAL A 9 31.76 -35.20 11.66
N GLN A 10 30.69 -34.60 11.16
CA GLN A 10 30.29 -34.75 9.76
C GLN A 10 30.50 -33.43 9.03
N GLY A 11 31.36 -33.51 8.02
CA GLY A 11 31.76 -32.40 7.17
C GLY A 11 30.71 -32.04 6.11
N ARG A 12 30.66 -30.73 5.86
CA ARG A 12 30.60 -30.05 4.55
C ARG A 12 30.11 -30.87 3.35
N THR A 13 28.94 -30.50 2.85
CA THR A 13 28.77 -30.27 1.41
C THR A 13 28.09 -28.91 1.23
N GLY A 14 28.69 -28.08 0.37
CA GLY A 14 28.11 -26.83 -0.08
C GLY A 14 27.61 -27.02 -1.50
N GLU A 15 26.36 -26.61 -1.76
CA GLU A 15 25.77 -26.31 -3.05
C GLU A 15 24.43 -25.61 -2.69
N GLY A 16 24.04 -24.42 -3.13
CA GLY A 16 24.48 -23.62 -4.25
C GLY A 16 23.25 -23.20 -5.06
N ASP A 17 22.39 -22.32 -4.53
CA ASP A 17 21.39 -21.57 -5.32
C ASP A 17 21.04 -20.28 -4.54
N ARG A 18 21.59 -19.10 -4.88
CA ARG A 18 21.23 -18.17 -5.99
C ARG A 18 19.74 -17.80 -5.99
N GLN A 19 19.49 -16.48 -6.00
CA GLN A 19 18.19 -15.80 -5.92
C GLN A 19 17.48 -15.93 -4.56
N ALA A 20 17.29 -14.88 -3.75
CA ALA A 20 16.83 -13.55 -4.14
C ALA A 20 17.46 -12.49 -3.24
N GLY A 21 18.21 -11.59 -3.86
CA GLY A 21 18.47 -10.29 -3.28
C GLY A 21 17.20 -9.44 -3.22
N ARG A 22 17.31 -8.35 -2.45
CA ARG A 22 16.53 -7.11 -2.57
C ARG A 22 15.10 -7.18 -2.04
N GLN A 23 14.97 -7.44 -0.75
CA GLN A 23 13.87 -6.84 0.00
C GLN A 23 14.53 -5.86 0.98
N ALA A 24 14.88 -4.68 0.45
CA ALA A 24 15.42 -3.58 1.22
C ALA A 24 14.36 -3.10 2.22
N GLN A 25 14.36 -3.69 3.40
CA GLN A 25 13.54 -3.21 4.50
C GLN A 25 14.36 -2.20 5.29
N PRO A 26 14.03 -0.90 5.25
CA PRO A 26 14.72 0.07 6.06
C PRO A 26 14.38 -0.17 7.53
N ARG A 27 15.43 -0.06 8.34
CA ARG A 27 15.43 -0.16 9.79
C ARG A 27 14.69 1.07 10.37
N CYS A 28 14.11 0.89 11.57
CA CYS A 28 13.39 1.83 12.45
C CYS A 28 11.95 2.27 12.08
N HIS A 29 10.95 1.53 12.59
CA HIS A 29 9.58 2.01 12.75
C HIS A 29 9.46 2.72 14.12
N CYS A 30 9.42 4.04 14.09
CA CYS A 30 8.90 4.89 15.15
C CYS A 30 7.80 5.71 14.48
N SER A 31 6.57 5.49 14.92
CA SER A 31 5.29 6.07 14.49
C SER A 31 5.36 7.41 13.74
N LYS A 32 5.51 7.38 12.41
CA LYS A 32 5.09 8.48 11.54
C LYS A 32 3.61 8.31 11.16
N GLN A 33 2.73 8.17 12.15
CA GLN A 33 1.31 8.39 11.92
C GLN A 33 1.02 9.89 12.05
N GLY A 34 1.72 10.70 11.24
CA GLY A 34 1.27 12.06 10.97
C GLY A 34 0.23 11.93 9.89
N VAL A 35 -1.03 12.27 10.22
CA VAL A 35 -2.22 12.28 9.33
C VAL A 35 -1.81 12.17 7.86
N ASN A 36 -1.85 10.95 7.33
CA ASN A 36 -1.29 10.68 6.02
C ASN A 36 -2.20 11.32 4.97
N LEU A 37 -1.66 11.66 3.80
CA LEU A 37 -2.47 12.14 2.67
C LEU A 37 -3.67 11.20 2.40
N ALA A 38 -3.48 9.90 2.59
CA ALA A 38 -4.53 8.88 2.54
C ALA A 38 -5.67 9.13 3.54
N ASP A 39 -5.39 9.50 4.80
CA ASP A 39 -6.44 9.81 5.79
C ASP A 39 -7.30 11.01 5.36
N ARG A 40 -6.65 12.05 4.81
CA ARG A 40 -7.35 13.25 4.32
C ARG A 40 -8.23 12.93 3.12
N ILE A 41 -7.73 12.11 2.21
CA ILE A 41 -8.48 11.63 1.04
C ILE A 41 -9.66 10.78 1.49
N ASP A 42 -9.44 9.82 2.39
CA ASP A 42 -10.47 8.94 2.93
C ASP A 42 -11.60 9.75 3.58
N ALA A 43 -11.27 10.76 4.38
CA ALA A 43 -12.25 11.68 4.97
C ALA A 43 -13.00 12.55 3.96
N ALA A 44 -12.44 12.77 2.76
CA ALA A 44 -13.09 13.52 1.69
C ALA A 44 -14.01 12.66 0.81
N LEU A 45 -13.82 11.33 0.83
CA LEU A 45 -14.67 10.37 0.13
C LEU A 45 -16.02 10.22 0.85
N PRO A 46 -17.09 9.83 0.13
CA PRO A 46 -18.43 9.71 0.72
C PRO A 46 -18.59 8.52 1.68
N GLN A 47 -17.55 7.70 1.89
CA GLN A 47 -17.55 6.52 2.80
C GLN A 47 -18.72 5.54 2.56
N THR A 48 -19.28 5.51 1.35
CA THR A 48 -20.43 4.67 0.98
C THR A 48 -20.08 3.22 0.69
N GLN A 49 -18.79 2.84 0.74
CA GLN A 49 -18.29 1.50 0.44
C GLN A 49 -18.85 0.93 -0.87
N CYS A 50 -19.01 1.79 -1.88
CA CYS A 50 -19.69 1.45 -3.13
C CYS A 50 -18.88 0.55 -4.09
N THR A 51 -17.55 0.44 -3.87
CA THR A 51 -16.56 -0.34 -4.64
C THR A 51 -16.53 -0.13 -6.17
N ARG A 52 -17.28 0.84 -6.71
CA ARG A 52 -17.36 1.14 -8.16
C ARG A 52 -16.06 1.66 -8.76
N CYS A 53 -15.16 2.19 -7.95
CA CYS A 53 -13.83 2.60 -8.39
C CYS A 53 -12.85 1.43 -8.63
N GLY A 54 -13.29 0.18 -8.42
CA GLY A 54 -12.43 -1.01 -8.56
C GLY A 54 -11.59 -1.32 -7.31
N TYR A 55 -11.71 -0.52 -6.25
CA TYR A 55 -11.06 -0.76 -4.97
C TYR A 55 -12.06 -1.38 -3.97
N PRO A 56 -11.58 -2.28 -3.08
CA PRO A 56 -12.45 -2.94 -2.10
C PRO A 56 -13.01 -1.97 -1.07
N ASP A 57 -12.31 -0.86 -0.79
CA ASP A 57 -12.67 0.10 0.25
C ASP A 57 -12.25 1.52 -0.14
N CYS A 58 -12.94 2.53 0.41
CA CYS A 58 -12.58 3.94 0.28
C CYS A 58 -11.15 4.20 0.79
N ARG A 59 -10.75 3.52 1.89
CA ARG A 59 -9.40 3.61 2.44
C ARG A 59 -8.33 3.11 1.48
N ARG A 60 -8.55 1.96 0.83
CA ARG A 60 -7.60 1.39 -0.13
C ARG A 60 -7.46 2.24 -1.38
N TYR A 61 -8.57 2.83 -1.83
CA TYR A 61 -8.53 3.82 -2.88
C TYR A 61 -7.73 5.08 -2.47
N ALA A 62 -7.94 5.56 -1.25
CA ALA A 62 -7.22 6.71 -0.71
C ALA A 62 -5.70 6.48 -0.61
N GLU A 63 -5.30 5.29 -0.15
CA GLU A 63 -3.90 4.84 -0.12
C GLU A 63 -3.29 4.81 -1.52
N ALA A 64 -4.01 4.25 -2.51
CA ALA A 64 -3.54 4.19 -3.89
C ALA A 64 -3.43 5.58 -4.53
N ILE A 65 -4.36 6.50 -4.25
CA ILE A 65 -4.23 7.90 -4.68
C ILE A 65 -3.00 8.53 -4.04
N ALA A 66 -2.79 8.35 -2.72
CA ALA A 66 -1.66 8.92 -2.01
C ALA A 66 -0.30 8.37 -2.50
N ALA A 67 -0.26 7.09 -2.90
CA ALA A 67 0.90 6.46 -3.51
C ALA A 67 1.13 6.88 -4.97
N GLY A 68 0.08 7.33 -5.67
CA GLY A 68 0.13 7.65 -7.09
C GLY A 68 -0.17 6.48 -8.03
N ASP A 69 -0.65 5.36 -7.48
CA ASP A 69 -1.10 4.19 -8.24
C ASP A 69 -2.52 4.34 -8.80
N ALA A 70 -3.30 5.29 -8.27
CA ALA A 70 -4.68 5.53 -8.69
C ALA A 70 -4.96 6.99 -9.05
N GLU A 71 -5.86 7.17 -10.01
CA GLU A 71 -6.40 8.48 -10.38
C GLU A 71 -7.55 8.92 -9.47
N ILE A 72 -7.66 10.22 -9.26
CA ILE A 72 -8.66 10.86 -8.38
C ILE A 72 -10.07 10.90 -8.98
N ASN A 73 -10.23 10.54 -10.26
CA ASN A 73 -11.47 10.64 -11.01
C ASN A 73 -12.25 9.33 -11.13
N GLN A 74 -11.93 8.34 -10.30
CA GLN A 74 -12.49 6.99 -10.41
C GLN A 74 -13.71 6.77 -9.49
N CYS A 75 -14.11 7.75 -8.68
CA CYS A 75 -15.20 7.63 -7.71
C CYS A 75 -16.53 8.21 -8.23
N PRO A 76 -17.40 7.41 -8.89
CA PRO A 76 -18.66 7.89 -9.42
C PRO A 76 -19.62 8.52 -8.40
N PRO A 77 -19.79 8.03 -7.16
CA PRO A 77 -20.69 8.69 -6.20
C PRO A 77 -20.15 10.03 -5.69
N GLY A 78 -18.83 10.25 -5.77
CA GLY A 78 -18.24 11.55 -5.45
C GLY A 78 -18.49 12.57 -6.57
N GLY A 79 -18.70 12.10 -7.79
CA GLY A 79 -18.89 12.97 -8.95
C GLY A 79 -17.74 13.96 -9.13
N VAL A 80 -18.01 15.04 -9.87
CA VAL A 80 -17.02 16.10 -10.16
C VAL A 80 -16.58 16.84 -8.89
N GLU A 81 -17.48 17.02 -7.92
CA GLU A 81 -17.15 17.63 -6.62
C GLU A 81 -16.16 16.78 -5.83
N GLY A 82 -16.33 15.46 -5.81
CA GLY A 82 -15.40 14.53 -5.20
C GLY A 82 -14.03 14.64 -5.85
N VAL A 83 -13.97 14.61 -7.19
CA VAL A 83 -12.69 14.79 -7.90
C VAL A 83 -12.04 16.14 -7.59
N ALA A 84 -12.80 17.23 -7.57
CA ALA A 84 -12.27 18.56 -7.25
C ALA A 84 -11.71 18.64 -5.82
N ARG A 85 -12.38 18.04 -4.84
CA ARG A 85 -11.89 17.93 -3.46
C ARG A 85 -10.60 17.11 -3.39
N LEU A 86 -10.56 15.97 -4.07
CA LEU A 86 -9.37 15.11 -4.12
C LEU A 86 -8.20 15.78 -4.82
N ALA A 87 -8.44 16.50 -5.92
CA ALA A 87 -7.48 17.33 -6.62
C ALA A 87 -6.85 18.37 -5.69
N ALA A 88 -7.67 19.11 -4.95
CA ALA A 88 -7.20 20.11 -3.99
C ALA A 88 -6.35 19.51 -2.85
N LEU A 89 -6.67 18.28 -2.40
CA LEU A 89 -5.93 17.60 -1.34
C LEU A 89 -4.60 17.01 -1.82
N THR A 90 -4.59 16.45 -3.03
CA THR A 90 -3.43 15.77 -3.64
C THR A 90 -2.52 16.72 -4.41
N GLY A 91 -2.98 17.93 -4.71
CA GLY A 91 -2.28 18.89 -5.58
C GLY A 91 -2.30 18.49 -7.06
N ARG A 92 -3.20 17.58 -7.47
CA ARG A 92 -3.35 17.15 -8.87
C ARG A 92 -4.36 18.01 -9.62
N GLN A 93 -4.31 17.99 -10.95
CA GLN A 93 -5.35 18.61 -11.77
C GLN A 93 -6.67 17.83 -11.61
N ALA A 94 -7.78 18.55 -11.43
CA ALA A 94 -9.10 17.93 -11.42
C ALA A 94 -9.43 17.43 -12.84
N LEU A 95 -9.45 16.11 -13.01
CA LEU A 95 -9.88 15.49 -14.26
C LEU A 95 -11.40 15.32 -14.31
N PRO A 96 -12.00 15.25 -15.50
CA PRO A 96 -13.38 14.81 -15.62
C PRO A 96 -13.56 13.40 -15.04
N LEU A 97 -14.69 13.18 -14.38
CA LEU A 97 -15.06 11.88 -13.80
C LEU A 97 -14.99 10.79 -14.88
N ASN A 98 -14.40 9.64 -14.54
CA ASN A 98 -14.33 8.51 -15.46
C ASN A 98 -15.76 7.98 -15.73
N PRO A 99 -16.28 8.05 -16.97
CA PRO A 99 -17.62 7.59 -17.30
C PRO A 99 -17.75 6.05 -17.31
N ALA A 100 -16.63 5.32 -17.20
CA ALA A 100 -16.61 3.86 -17.23
C ALA A 100 -16.89 3.19 -15.86
N ASN A 101 -16.96 3.95 -14.76
CA ASN A 101 -17.15 3.45 -13.39
C ASN A 101 -18.54 3.74 -12.80
#